data_AF-A0A2V5HJM8-F1
#
_entry.id   AF-A0A2V5HJM8-F1
#
_cell.length_a   1.000
_cell.length_b   1.000
_cell.length_c   1.000
_cell.angle_alpha   90.00
_cell.angle_beta   90.00
_cell.angle_gamma   90.00
#
_symmetry.space_group_name_H-M   'P 1'
#
loop_
_entity.id
_entity.type
_entity.pdbx_description
1 polymer ?
#
loop_
_entity_poly.entity_id
_entity_poly.type
_entity_poly.pdbx_seq_one_letter_code
_entity_poly.pdbx_strand_id
1 'polypeptide(L)'
;ICYEFANNGNCNRRSCRYAHVQNDQASSFPRPAARNRSSYPRLSNSERDFRAWKRNVDIISTASQLSSVFREARRLIDIDVGMRQSVIQTFSTESGSRCIKKMLDQTFEGLDGFGQKQLLRAQAIPFFEVISHPEVLSSPVLEQAVGTIYNLLYGRGGASASRLFAYVSDVLNKRVKDETTASWLEVTLSVFSQMVELNSEALVQDYLRTVAKGFEEIFLAWTSSYSEASLHRQSQVHLERLLRRFEIGSSLPSIVENNSQGSAIDHGNFVSKCEPPGGRHDNDHADICQARIVPSYQEILSMRNEYLHLHDPSQWHVRGLEGLLDRNFRLLREDTIGLLRDAIHSEFRLSGQSQRGKSQQRRNVYHDVRILSVEFHSTSGVQFEVGF
;
A
#
# COMPACT_ATOMS: atom_id res chain seq x y z
N ILE A 1 41.61 -37.91 1.17
CA ILE A 1 42.16 -37.63 -0.18
C ILE A 1 42.86 -36.28 -0.12
N CYS A 2 44.09 -36.17 -0.64
CA CYS A 2 44.81 -34.89 -0.63
C CYS A 2 44.17 -33.92 -1.63
N TYR A 3 43.73 -32.75 -1.15
CA TYR A 3 43.07 -31.74 -1.97
C TYR A 3 44.01 -31.12 -3.02
N GLU A 4 45.28 -30.92 -2.66
CA GLU A 4 46.27 -30.34 -3.56
C GLU A 4 46.58 -31.29 -4.72
N PHE A 5 46.72 -32.60 -4.42
CA PHE A 5 46.86 -33.64 -5.43
C PHE A 5 45.59 -33.80 -6.29
N ALA A 6 44.40 -33.72 -5.68
CA ALA A 6 43.13 -33.87 -6.40
C ALA A 6 42.85 -32.73 -7.39
N ASN A 7 43.31 -31.51 -7.09
CA ASN A 7 43.10 -30.36 -7.96
C ASN A 7 44.22 -30.16 -9.00
N ASN A 8 45.46 -30.45 -8.62
CA ASN A 8 46.64 -30.09 -9.43
C ASN A 8 47.43 -31.31 -9.95
N GLY A 9 47.05 -32.53 -9.57
CA GLY A 9 47.73 -33.77 -9.96
C GLY A 9 49.09 -34.01 -9.27
N ASN A 10 49.56 -33.10 -8.41
CA ASN A 10 50.82 -33.22 -7.67
C ASN A 10 50.66 -32.64 -6.25
N CYS A 11 51.41 -33.14 -5.27
CA CYS A 11 51.45 -32.61 -3.90
C CYS A 11 52.90 -32.40 -3.45
N ASN A 12 53.24 -31.18 -3.04
CA ASN A 12 54.61 -30.77 -2.70
C ASN A 12 55.01 -31.10 -1.25
N ARG A 13 54.19 -31.84 -0.50
CA ARG A 13 54.49 -32.23 0.88
C ARG A 13 55.21 -33.58 0.94
N ARG A 14 56.45 -33.57 1.44
CA ARG A 14 57.33 -34.75 1.56
C ARG A 14 56.75 -35.91 2.40
N SER A 15 55.79 -35.63 3.30
CA SER A 15 55.14 -36.64 4.14
C SER A 15 53.63 -36.36 4.26
N CYS A 16 52.93 -36.34 3.13
CA CYS A 16 51.49 -36.12 3.10
C CYS A 16 50.74 -37.28 3.78
N ARG A 17 49.89 -36.98 4.77
CA ARG A 17 49.07 -37.98 5.50
C ARG A 17 47.82 -38.41 4.74
N TYR A 18 47.57 -37.85 3.56
CA TYR A 18 46.33 -38.05 2.82
C TYR A 18 46.58 -38.83 1.53
N ALA A 19 45.69 -39.76 1.20
CA ALA A 19 45.84 -40.62 0.02
C ALA A 19 45.88 -39.83 -1.31
N HIS A 20 46.82 -40.22 -2.18
CA HIS A 20 47.01 -39.76 -3.56
C HIS A 20 46.63 -40.93 -4.49
N VAL A 21 45.41 -40.95 -5.02
CA VAL A 21 44.93 -42.03 -5.89
C VAL A 21 44.75 -41.46 -7.30
N GLN A 22 45.56 -41.96 -8.25
CA GLN A 22 45.51 -41.58 -9.65
C GLN A 22 44.66 -42.62 -10.39
N ASN A 23 43.56 -42.17 -10.98
CA ASN A 23 42.46 -43.05 -11.33
C ASN A 23 42.59 -43.59 -12.76
N ASP A 24 43.60 -44.43 -13.02
CA ASP A 24 43.67 -45.24 -14.23
C ASP A 24 43.40 -46.70 -13.90
N GLN A 25 42.26 -47.18 -14.41
CA GLN A 25 41.75 -48.56 -14.37
C GLN A 25 41.18 -49.03 -13.01
N ALA A 26 39.84 -49.00 -12.89
CA ALA A 26 39.01 -50.22 -12.90
C ALA A 26 37.64 -50.03 -12.21
N SER A 27 36.69 -50.76 -12.79
CA SER A 27 35.51 -51.39 -12.18
C SER A 27 34.22 -50.60 -12.01
N SER A 28 33.24 -51.09 -12.78
CA SER A 28 31.82 -50.83 -12.83
C SER A 28 31.13 -51.10 -11.49
N PHE A 29 30.77 -50.03 -10.79
CA PHE A 29 29.67 -50.01 -9.84
C PHE A 29 28.73 -48.86 -10.25
N PRO A 30 27.39 -49.01 -10.14
CA PRO A 30 26.48 -47.92 -10.46
C PRO A 30 26.73 -46.79 -9.47
N ARG A 31 27.37 -45.72 -9.94
CA ARG A 31 27.46 -44.47 -9.19
C ARG A 31 26.04 -44.02 -8.88
N PRO A 32 25.69 -43.66 -7.63
CA PRO A 32 24.47 -42.91 -7.39
C PRO A 32 24.55 -41.68 -8.29
N ALA A 33 23.49 -41.45 -9.07
CA ALA A 33 23.39 -40.34 -10.01
C ALA A 33 23.99 -39.10 -9.35
N ALA A 34 25.01 -38.53 -9.99
CA ALA A 34 25.62 -37.29 -9.55
C ALA A 34 24.46 -36.34 -9.31
N ARG A 35 24.21 -36.02 -8.02
CA ARG A 35 23.32 -34.95 -7.62
C ARG A 35 23.81 -33.78 -8.43
N ASN A 36 23.03 -33.40 -9.44
CA ASN A 36 23.18 -32.14 -10.15
C ASN A 36 23.53 -31.13 -9.07
N ARG A 37 24.76 -30.60 -9.12
CA ARG A 37 25.11 -29.46 -8.30
C ARG A 37 24.06 -28.44 -8.65
N SER A 38 23.12 -28.28 -7.73
CA SER A 38 22.03 -27.33 -7.78
C SER A 38 22.64 -26.05 -8.33
N SER A 39 22.26 -25.72 -9.55
CA SER A 39 22.46 -24.38 -10.10
C SER A 39 21.86 -23.45 -9.06
N TYR A 40 22.70 -22.83 -8.23
CA TYR A 40 22.23 -21.74 -7.40
C TYR A 40 21.56 -20.78 -8.38
N PRO A 41 20.26 -20.45 -8.20
CA PRO A 41 19.59 -19.57 -9.13
C PRO A 41 20.44 -18.30 -9.20
N ARG A 42 20.95 -17.99 -10.40
CA ARG A 42 21.69 -16.75 -10.62
C ARG A 42 20.73 -15.64 -10.20
N LEU A 43 21.11 -14.89 -9.16
CA LEU A 43 20.35 -13.73 -8.70
C LEU A 43 20.02 -12.85 -9.90
N SER A 44 18.77 -12.40 -10.00
CA SER A 44 18.40 -11.42 -11.02
C SER A 44 19.26 -10.17 -10.86
N ASN A 45 19.41 -9.39 -11.94
CA ASN A 45 20.12 -8.12 -11.85
C ASN A 45 19.47 -7.19 -10.82
N SER A 46 18.13 -7.19 -10.72
CA SER A 46 17.39 -6.41 -9.71
C SER A 46 17.71 -6.82 -8.27
N GLU A 47 17.86 -8.11 -7.98
CA GLU A 47 18.19 -8.56 -6.64
C GLU A 47 19.66 -8.24 -6.26
N ARG A 48 20.56 -8.25 -7.24
CA ARG A 48 21.94 -7.77 -7.05
C ARG A 48 21.99 -6.27 -6.76
N ASP A 49 21.22 -5.48 -7.49
CA ASP A 49 21.11 -4.03 -7.29
C ASP A 49 20.54 -3.72 -5.91
N PHE A 50 19.45 -4.41 -5.51
CA PHE A 50 18.87 -4.26 -4.18
C PHE A 50 19.87 -4.60 -3.07
N ARG A 51 20.63 -5.69 -3.19
CA ARG A 51 21.67 -6.05 -2.20
C ARG A 51 22.82 -5.05 -2.16
N ALA A 52 23.18 -4.43 -3.28
CA ALA A 52 24.16 -3.35 -3.32
C ALA A 52 23.61 -2.09 -2.65
N TRP A 53 22.37 -1.71 -2.97
CA TRP A 53 21.68 -0.59 -2.35
C TRP A 53 21.53 -0.77 -0.84
N LYS A 54 21.09 -1.94 -0.35
CA LYS A 54 20.95 -2.23 1.08
C LYS A 54 22.28 -2.12 1.82
N ARG A 55 23.38 -2.61 1.24
CA ARG A 55 24.72 -2.41 1.81
C ARG A 55 25.08 -0.93 1.91
N ASN A 56 24.71 -0.12 0.92
CA ASN A 56 24.92 1.32 0.97
C ASN A 56 24.13 1.97 2.11
N VAL A 57 22.87 1.56 2.33
CA VAL A 57 22.04 1.99 3.47
C VAL A 57 22.71 1.67 4.81
N ASP A 58 23.29 0.48 4.95
CA ASP A 58 23.93 0.04 6.19
C ASP A 58 25.20 0.84 6.53
N ILE A 59 25.98 1.25 5.51
CA ILE A 59 27.26 1.93 5.69
C ILE A 59 27.19 3.46 5.60
N ILE A 60 26.00 4.06 5.44
CA ILE A 60 25.89 5.53 5.30
C ILE A 60 26.55 6.23 6.47
N SER A 61 27.54 7.06 6.14
CA SER A 61 28.29 7.85 7.09
C SER A 61 28.04 9.34 6.90
N THR A 62 27.93 9.82 5.65
CA THR A 62 27.82 11.25 5.33
C THR A 62 26.49 11.62 4.66
N ALA A 63 26.07 12.88 4.82
CA ALA A 63 24.87 13.41 4.17
C ALA A 63 24.96 13.40 2.63
N SER A 64 26.16 13.52 2.07
CA SER A 64 26.40 13.47 0.62
C SER A 64 26.02 12.13 -0.03
N GLN A 65 26.02 11.04 0.74
CA GLN A 65 25.66 9.70 0.27
C GLN A 65 24.14 9.48 0.22
N LEU A 66 23.34 10.32 0.88
CA LEU A 66 21.88 10.13 0.95
C LEU A 66 21.22 10.30 -0.42
N SER A 67 21.73 11.20 -1.26
CA SER A 67 21.20 11.44 -2.59
C SER A 67 21.23 10.20 -3.49
N SER A 68 22.27 9.37 -3.40
CA SER A 68 22.33 8.13 -4.17
C SER A 68 21.39 7.07 -3.60
N VAL A 69 21.27 7.01 -2.28
CA VAL A 69 20.40 6.05 -1.60
C VAL A 69 18.92 6.30 -1.87
N PHE A 70 18.44 7.54 -1.78
CA PHE A 70 17.04 7.84 -2.04
C PHE A 70 16.69 7.73 -3.53
N ARG A 71 17.57 8.16 -4.43
CA ARG A 71 17.35 8.01 -5.87
C ARG A 71 17.31 6.54 -6.30
N GLU A 72 18.21 5.73 -5.76
CA GLU A 72 18.22 4.30 -6.08
C GLU A 72 17.00 3.58 -5.47
N ALA A 73 16.59 3.96 -4.26
CA ALA A 73 15.35 3.44 -3.68
C ALA A 73 14.12 3.76 -4.56
N ARG A 74 14.05 4.99 -5.08
CA ARG A 74 13.00 5.42 -6.00
C ARG A 74 12.98 4.60 -7.29
N ARG A 75 14.14 4.20 -7.81
CA ARG A 75 14.23 3.31 -8.98
C ARG A 75 13.78 1.88 -8.66
N LEU A 76 14.16 1.36 -7.49
CA LEU A 76 13.88 -0.02 -7.08
C LEU A 76 12.40 -0.27 -6.78
N ILE A 77 11.66 0.75 -6.35
CA ILE A 77 10.25 0.61 -5.94
C ILE A 77 9.30 0.28 -7.11
N ASP A 78 9.69 0.56 -8.35
CA ASP A 78 8.88 0.32 -9.55
C ASP A 78 9.15 -1.03 -10.22
N ILE A 79 10.12 -1.82 -9.72
CA ILE A 79 10.52 -3.08 -10.37
C ILE A 79 9.44 -4.15 -10.22
N ASP A 80 9.12 -4.52 -8.98
CA ASP A 80 8.11 -5.53 -8.66
C ASP A 80 7.65 -5.38 -7.21
N VAL A 81 6.56 -6.07 -6.86
CA VAL A 81 5.96 -6.01 -5.51
C VAL A 81 6.93 -6.46 -4.42
N GLY A 82 7.75 -7.47 -4.66
CA GLY A 82 8.73 -7.97 -3.69
C GLY A 82 9.86 -6.97 -3.44
N MET A 83 10.37 -6.32 -4.50
CA MET A 83 11.37 -5.25 -4.38
C MET A 83 10.80 -4.03 -3.65
N ARG A 84 9.59 -3.60 -4.00
CA ARG A 84 8.86 -2.51 -3.31
C ARG A 84 8.75 -2.76 -1.82
N GLN A 85 8.28 -3.95 -1.44
CA GLN A 85 8.18 -4.33 -0.04
C GLN A 85 9.55 -4.33 0.66
N SER A 86 10.56 -4.88 0.00
CA SER A 86 11.92 -4.96 0.54
C SER A 86 12.57 -3.59 0.75
N VAL A 87 12.32 -2.62 -0.13
CA VAL A 87 12.80 -1.23 0.00
C VAL A 87 12.16 -0.55 1.20
N ILE A 88 10.83 -0.60 1.31
CA ILE A 88 10.11 0.03 2.43
C ILE A 88 10.46 -0.62 3.77
N GLN A 89 10.54 -1.96 3.81
CA GLN A 89 11.01 -2.67 5.00
C GLN A 89 12.43 -2.24 5.39
N THR A 90 13.32 -2.09 4.41
CA THR A 90 14.70 -1.63 4.68
C THR A 90 14.71 -0.23 5.31
N PHE A 91 13.86 0.70 4.86
CA PHE A 91 13.76 2.03 5.48
C PHE A 91 13.24 2.00 6.92
N SER A 92 12.37 1.04 7.26
CA SER A 92 11.87 0.85 8.62
C SER A 92 12.87 0.19 9.59
N THR A 93 14.02 -0.32 9.09
CA THR A 93 15.09 -0.86 9.95
C THR A 93 15.87 0.25 10.68
N GLU A 94 16.74 -0.12 11.62
CA GLU A 94 17.61 0.82 12.31
C GLU A 94 18.56 1.57 11.34
N SER A 95 19.16 0.85 10.37
CA SER A 95 20.00 1.47 9.33
C SER A 95 19.21 2.45 8.46
N GLY A 96 18.01 2.06 8.02
CA GLY A 96 17.11 2.92 7.26
C GLY A 96 16.69 4.16 8.04
N SER A 97 16.33 3.99 9.30
CA SER A 97 15.98 5.07 10.22
C SER A 97 17.14 6.04 10.42
N ARG A 98 18.39 5.55 10.49
CA ARG A 98 19.59 6.40 10.54
C ARG A 98 19.74 7.26 9.29
N CYS A 99 19.40 6.73 8.12
CA CYS A 99 19.44 7.48 6.86
C CYS A 99 18.40 8.61 6.84
N ILE A 100 17.16 8.28 7.22
CA ILE A 100 16.06 9.26 7.31
C ILE A 100 16.41 10.33 8.35
N LYS A 101 16.88 9.95 9.53
CA LYS A 101 17.29 10.88 10.57
C LYS A 101 18.44 11.79 10.11
N LYS A 102 19.46 11.26 9.42
CA LYS A 102 20.52 12.08 8.81
C LYS A 102 19.99 13.07 7.76
N MET A 103 18.89 12.77 7.07
CA MET A 103 18.23 13.72 6.17
C MET A 103 17.51 14.83 6.98
N LEU A 104 16.81 14.46 8.06
CA LEU A 104 16.06 15.38 8.91
C LEU A 104 16.93 16.30 9.78
N ASP A 105 18.12 15.84 10.14
CA ASP A 105 19.08 16.56 10.98
C ASP A 105 19.98 17.51 10.15
N GLN A 106 19.85 17.53 8.82
CA GLN A 106 20.60 18.48 7.98
C GLN A 106 20.13 19.92 8.21
N THR A 107 21.09 20.81 8.42
CA THR A 107 20.83 22.25 8.44
C THR A 107 20.68 22.75 7.00
N PHE A 108 19.50 23.27 6.66
CA PHE A 108 19.21 23.86 5.35
C PHE A 108 19.62 25.34 5.24
N GLU A 109 20.15 25.90 6.34
CA GLU A 109 20.61 27.29 6.46
C GLU A 109 21.99 27.48 5.80
N GLY A 110 22.20 28.65 5.18
CA GLY A 110 23.48 29.02 4.57
C GLY A 110 23.71 28.50 3.15
N LEU A 111 22.84 27.64 2.62
CA LEU A 111 22.84 27.27 1.20
C LEU A 111 22.26 28.39 0.34
N ASP A 112 22.85 28.63 -0.82
CA ASP A 112 22.26 29.49 -1.83
C ASP A 112 21.00 28.84 -2.43
N GLY A 113 20.17 29.62 -3.13
CA GLY A 113 18.92 29.11 -3.68
C GLY A 113 19.11 27.90 -4.62
N PHE A 114 20.24 27.84 -5.34
CA PHE A 114 20.57 26.72 -6.21
C PHE A 114 20.87 25.45 -5.39
N GLY A 115 21.72 25.56 -4.36
CA GLY A 115 22.04 24.48 -3.45
C GLY A 115 20.82 23.90 -2.74
N GLN A 116 19.92 24.76 -2.26
CA GLN A 116 18.64 24.34 -1.67
C GLN A 116 17.78 23.56 -2.69
N LYS A 117 17.61 24.10 -3.92
CA LYS A 117 16.85 23.39 -4.96
C LYS A 117 17.44 22.01 -5.28
N GLN A 118 18.77 21.94 -5.40
CA GLN A 118 19.44 20.69 -5.74
C GLN A 118 19.35 19.66 -4.62
N LEU A 119 19.44 20.09 -3.35
CA LEU A 119 19.28 19.21 -2.21
C LEU A 119 17.86 18.66 -2.09
N LEU A 120 16.84 19.52 -2.27
CA LEU A 120 15.43 19.12 -2.35
C LEU A 120 15.23 18.05 -3.43
N ARG A 121 15.67 18.33 -4.66
CA ARG A 121 15.57 17.43 -5.81
C ARG A 121 16.30 16.11 -5.61
N ALA A 122 17.48 16.14 -4.99
CA ALA A 122 18.35 14.99 -4.91
C ALA A 122 18.04 14.07 -3.72
N GLN A 123 17.45 14.59 -2.65
CA GLN A 123 17.21 13.84 -1.41
C GLN A 123 15.72 13.75 -1.04
N ALA A 124 15.09 14.89 -0.74
CA ALA A 124 13.75 14.89 -0.17
C ALA A 124 12.69 14.42 -1.16
N ILE A 125 12.71 14.89 -2.42
CA ILE A 125 11.71 14.49 -3.43
C ILE A 125 11.75 12.98 -3.73
N PRO A 126 12.90 12.34 -4.06
CA PRO A 126 12.94 10.90 -4.28
C PRO A 126 12.50 10.08 -3.06
N PHE A 127 12.81 10.55 -1.85
CA PHE A 127 12.34 9.91 -0.63
C PHE A 127 10.82 10.03 -0.48
N PHE A 128 10.26 11.22 -0.71
CA PHE A 128 8.82 11.46 -0.67
C PHE A 128 8.08 10.56 -1.66
N GLU A 129 8.54 10.50 -2.90
CA GLU A 129 7.95 9.64 -3.94
C GLU A 129 7.97 8.15 -3.57
N VAL A 130 8.97 7.69 -2.81
CA VAL A 130 9.04 6.30 -2.31
C VAL A 130 7.96 6.05 -1.24
N ILE A 131 7.83 6.95 -0.27
CA ILE A 131 6.94 6.74 0.90
C ILE A 131 5.48 7.15 0.63
N SER A 132 5.22 7.91 -0.44
CA SER A 132 3.88 8.26 -0.91
C SER A 132 3.42 7.42 -2.11
N HIS A 133 4.19 6.40 -2.51
CA HIS A 133 3.81 5.55 -3.63
C HIS A 133 2.45 4.89 -3.37
N PRO A 134 1.47 4.94 -4.31
CA PRO A 134 0.10 4.47 -4.07
C PRO A 134 0.01 3.01 -3.60
N GLU A 135 0.81 2.12 -4.21
CA GLU A 135 0.89 0.70 -3.82
C GLU A 135 1.62 0.46 -2.49
N VAL A 136 2.38 1.45 -1.98
CA VAL A 136 2.96 1.38 -0.63
C VAL A 136 1.91 1.74 0.40
N LEU A 137 1.20 2.86 0.18
CA LEU A 137 0.17 3.35 1.10
C LEU A 137 -1.06 2.44 1.20
N SER A 138 -1.41 1.75 0.12
CA SER A 138 -2.54 0.80 0.08
C SER A 138 -2.19 -0.62 0.52
N SER A 139 -0.92 -0.92 0.80
CA SER A 139 -0.47 -2.28 1.13
C SER A 139 -0.59 -2.58 2.63
N PRO A 140 -1.45 -3.54 3.04
CA PRO A 140 -1.57 -3.92 4.44
C PRO A 140 -0.27 -4.54 5.00
N VAL A 141 0.50 -5.21 4.14
CA VAL A 141 1.79 -5.83 4.50
C VAL A 141 2.83 -4.78 4.92
N LEU A 142 2.69 -3.54 4.43
CA LEU A 142 3.63 -2.46 4.70
C LEU A 142 3.15 -1.49 5.77
N GLU A 143 1.95 -1.67 6.31
CA GLU A 143 1.32 -0.73 7.27
C GLU A 143 2.25 -0.39 8.45
N GLN A 144 2.82 -1.40 9.10
CA GLN A 144 3.75 -1.19 10.23
C GLN A 144 5.04 -0.48 9.80
N ALA A 145 5.61 -0.85 8.66
CA ALA A 145 6.85 -0.24 8.15
C ALA A 145 6.61 1.23 7.75
N VAL A 146 5.49 1.51 7.09
CA VAL A 146 5.03 2.85 6.73
C VAL A 146 4.80 3.69 7.98
N GLY A 147 4.06 3.18 8.97
CA GLY A 147 3.85 3.85 10.25
C GLY A 147 5.16 4.22 10.94
N THR A 148 6.14 3.30 10.95
CA THR A 148 7.47 3.56 11.50
C THR A 148 8.18 4.72 10.79
N ILE A 149 8.12 4.75 9.45
CA ILE A 149 8.75 5.81 8.65
C ILE A 149 8.07 7.17 8.88
N TYR A 150 6.74 7.23 8.88
CA TYR A 150 6.00 8.47 9.09
C TYR A 150 6.12 9.01 10.52
N ASN A 151 6.20 8.14 11.53
CA ASN A 151 6.48 8.55 12.91
C ASN A 151 7.89 9.12 13.06
N LEU A 152 8.87 8.55 12.34
CA LEU A 152 10.23 9.10 12.31
C LEU A 152 10.28 10.45 11.60
N LEU A 153 9.51 10.61 10.51
CA LEU A 153 9.36 11.87 9.78
C LEU A 153 8.75 12.96 10.66
N TYR A 154 7.69 12.62 11.42
CA TYR A 154 7.09 13.50 12.42
C TYR A 154 8.15 13.96 13.42
N GLY A 155 8.84 13.01 14.04
CA GLY A 155 9.84 13.29 15.08
C GLY A 155 9.20 13.76 16.38
N ARG A 156 10.02 14.08 17.38
CA ARG A 156 9.52 14.44 18.72
C ARG A 156 8.69 15.72 18.66
N GLY A 157 7.40 15.59 18.98
CA GLY A 157 6.43 16.68 18.96
C GLY A 157 6.51 17.46 17.64
N GLY A 158 6.62 16.76 16.50
CA GLY A 158 6.62 17.24 15.11
C GLY A 158 7.76 18.18 14.68
N ALA A 159 8.78 18.38 15.51
CA ALA A 159 9.87 19.32 15.23
C ALA A 159 10.71 18.96 13.97
N SER A 160 10.81 17.68 13.61
CA SER A 160 11.54 17.26 12.40
C SER A 160 10.72 17.53 11.15
N ALA A 161 9.44 17.15 11.17
CA ALA A 161 8.51 17.39 10.08
C ALA A 161 8.41 18.89 9.76
N SER A 162 8.29 19.74 10.77
CA SER A 162 8.14 21.17 10.55
C SER A 162 9.32 21.83 9.89
N ARG A 163 10.55 21.53 10.34
CA ARG A 163 11.76 22.04 9.70
C ARG A 163 11.85 21.58 8.26
N LEU A 164 11.56 20.30 7.99
CA LEU A 164 11.61 19.76 6.63
C LEU A 164 10.57 20.42 5.73
N PHE A 165 9.30 20.46 6.14
CA PHE A 165 8.24 21.02 5.31
C PHE A 165 8.33 22.54 5.17
N ALA A 166 8.81 23.26 6.20
CA ALA A 166 9.12 24.69 6.10
C ALA A 166 10.23 24.94 5.06
N TYR A 167 11.30 24.14 5.09
CA TYR A 167 12.35 24.19 4.08
C TYR A 167 11.80 23.96 2.66
N VAL A 168 10.96 22.94 2.46
CA VAL A 168 10.37 22.68 1.14
C VAL A 168 9.48 23.84 0.71
N SER A 169 8.65 24.37 1.61
CA SER A 169 7.81 25.54 1.37
C SER A 169 8.64 26.75 0.95
N ASP A 170 9.73 27.06 1.66
CA ASP A 170 10.63 28.17 1.34
C ASP A 170 11.30 28.01 -0.03
N VAL A 171 11.69 26.78 -0.39
CA VAL A 171 12.29 26.50 -1.69
C VAL A 171 11.27 26.68 -2.80
N LEU A 172 10.04 26.19 -2.64
CA LEU A 172 8.99 26.31 -3.65
C LEU A 172 8.46 27.73 -3.81
N ASN A 173 8.32 28.49 -2.71
CA ASN A 173 7.83 29.87 -2.74
C ASN A 173 8.76 30.82 -3.54
N LYS A 174 10.06 30.51 -3.61
CA LYS A 174 11.07 31.28 -4.37
C LYS A 174 11.15 30.87 -5.86
N ARG A 175 10.22 30.07 -6.36
CA ARG A 175 10.30 29.47 -7.70
C ARG A 175 9.10 29.85 -8.55
N VAL A 176 9.38 29.95 -9.84
CA VAL A 176 8.35 30.07 -10.85
C VAL A 176 7.71 28.70 -11.03
N LYS A 177 6.40 28.71 -11.25
CA LYS A 177 5.61 27.53 -11.57
C LYS A 177 6.11 26.88 -12.87
N ASP A 178 6.44 25.60 -12.78
CA ASP A 178 6.69 24.71 -13.90
C ASP A 178 6.16 23.30 -13.55
N GLU A 179 6.17 22.39 -14.53
CA GLU A 179 5.69 21.01 -14.33
C GLU A 179 6.47 20.26 -13.23
N THR A 180 7.76 20.55 -13.09
CA THR A 180 8.63 19.89 -12.10
C THR A 180 8.29 20.36 -10.67
N THR A 181 8.15 21.66 -10.47
CA THR A 181 7.80 22.27 -9.18
C THR A 181 6.37 21.97 -8.77
N ALA A 182 5.44 21.84 -9.73
CA ALA A 182 4.09 21.33 -9.50
C ALA A 182 4.11 19.87 -8.98
N SER A 183 4.88 18.99 -9.61
CA SER A 183 5.06 17.60 -9.15
C SER A 183 5.70 17.54 -7.75
N TRP A 184 6.67 18.41 -7.46
CA TRP A 184 7.27 18.48 -6.13
C TRP A 184 6.28 18.95 -5.06
N LEU A 185 5.41 19.89 -5.39
CA LEU A 185 4.34 20.33 -4.52
C LEU A 185 3.36 19.18 -4.23
N GLU A 186 2.93 18.45 -5.26
CA GLU A 186 2.01 17.32 -5.13
C GLU A 186 2.54 16.25 -4.19
N VAL A 187 3.76 15.75 -4.44
CA VAL A 187 4.35 14.68 -3.62
C VAL A 187 4.59 15.15 -2.18
N THR A 188 4.98 16.40 -1.99
CA THR A 188 5.18 16.99 -0.66
C THR A 188 3.87 17.07 0.11
N LEU A 189 2.78 17.53 -0.54
CA LEU A 189 1.46 17.61 0.08
C LEU A 189 0.88 16.23 0.40
N SER A 190 1.11 15.24 -0.47
CA SER A 190 0.72 13.86 -0.22
C SER A 190 1.39 13.31 1.05
N VAL A 191 2.72 13.45 1.17
CA VAL A 191 3.47 13.03 2.36
C VAL A 191 3.04 13.82 3.60
N PHE A 192 2.83 15.14 3.49
CA PHE A 192 2.43 15.96 4.64
C PHE A 192 1.02 15.57 5.13
N SER A 193 0.06 15.43 4.22
CA SER A 193 -1.29 14.95 4.54
C SER A 193 -1.24 13.58 5.23
N GLN A 194 -0.49 12.63 4.66
CA GLN A 194 -0.38 11.29 5.22
C GLN A 194 0.28 11.28 6.60
N MET A 195 1.30 12.13 6.82
CA MET A 195 1.97 12.25 8.11
C MET A 195 1.00 12.74 9.19
N VAL A 196 0.20 13.77 8.89
CA VAL A 196 -0.82 14.30 9.82
C VAL A 196 -1.91 13.27 10.08
N GLU A 197 -2.31 12.50 9.08
CA GLU A 197 -3.30 11.42 9.25
C GLU A 197 -2.82 10.33 10.22
N LEU A 198 -1.53 9.98 10.17
CA LEU A 198 -0.96 8.93 11.01
C LEU A 198 -0.56 9.43 12.42
N ASN A 199 -0.39 10.74 12.62
CA ASN A 199 0.07 11.33 13.88
C ASN A 199 -0.97 12.32 14.42
N SER A 200 -1.90 11.84 15.26
CA SER A 200 -2.97 12.67 15.83
C SER A 200 -2.47 13.88 16.64
N GLU A 201 -1.30 13.75 17.29
CA GLU A 201 -0.64 14.86 18.00
C GLU A 201 -0.23 16.01 17.08
N ALA A 202 -0.12 15.79 15.76
CA ALA A 202 0.22 16.84 14.80
C ALA A 202 -0.80 17.98 14.82
N LEU A 203 -2.06 17.71 15.14
CA LEU A 203 -3.16 18.68 15.09
C LEU A 203 -3.02 19.82 16.11
N VAL A 204 -2.34 19.59 17.22
CA VAL A 204 -2.11 20.60 18.26
C VAL A 204 -0.81 21.40 18.05
N GLN A 205 -0.09 21.15 16.95
CA GLN A 205 1.20 21.76 16.68
C GLN A 205 1.06 22.99 15.77
N ASP A 206 1.15 24.18 16.35
CA ASP A 206 0.95 25.46 15.64
C ASP A 206 1.94 25.69 14.50
N TYR A 207 3.17 25.17 14.61
CA TYR A 207 4.16 25.30 13.56
C TYR A 207 3.77 24.48 12.31
N LEU A 208 3.13 23.30 12.45
CA LEU A 208 2.66 22.52 11.28
C LEU A 208 1.50 23.23 10.61
N ARG A 209 0.60 23.81 11.42
CA ARG A 209 -0.50 24.65 10.93
C ARG A 209 0.03 25.84 10.12
N THR A 210 1.10 26.47 10.59
CA THR A 210 1.75 27.59 9.89
C THR A 210 2.36 27.14 8.55
N VAL A 211 3.05 25.99 8.53
CA VAL A 211 3.63 25.45 7.30
C VAL A 211 2.54 25.04 6.29
N ALA A 212 1.42 24.47 6.75
CA ALA A 212 0.29 24.14 5.89
C ALA A 212 -0.31 25.39 5.20
N LYS A 213 -0.41 26.52 5.92
CA LYS A 213 -0.80 27.81 5.34
C LYS A 213 0.21 28.33 4.31
N GLY A 214 1.51 28.13 4.55
CA GLY A 214 2.54 28.47 3.56
C GLY A 214 2.33 27.74 2.23
N PHE A 215 1.97 26.45 2.27
CA PHE A 215 1.61 25.71 1.07
C PHE A 215 0.29 26.18 0.44
N GLU A 216 -0.69 26.62 1.23
CA GLU A 216 -1.92 27.24 0.72
C GLU A 216 -1.62 28.50 -0.09
N GLU A 217 -0.75 29.39 0.43
CA GLU A 217 -0.33 30.61 -0.27
C GLU A 217 0.38 30.30 -1.59
N ILE A 218 1.30 29.34 -1.59
CA ILE A 218 2.00 28.89 -2.82
C ILE A 218 0.99 28.35 -3.83
N PHE A 219 0.06 27.49 -3.38
CA PHE A 219 -0.94 26.89 -4.24
C PHE A 219 -1.87 27.94 -4.87
N LEU A 220 -2.37 28.89 -4.06
CA LEU A 220 -3.22 29.98 -4.55
C LEU A 220 -2.49 30.89 -5.53
N ALA A 221 -1.23 31.23 -5.26
CA ALA A 221 -0.40 32.00 -6.18
C ALA A 221 -0.27 31.30 -7.55
N TRP A 222 -0.08 29.99 -7.54
CA TRP A 222 0.08 29.17 -8.75
C TRP A 222 -1.23 28.87 -9.48
N THR A 223 -2.38 28.98 -8.83
CA THR A 223 -3.71 28.63 -9.40
C THR A 223 -4.59 29.84 -9.71
N SER A 224 -4.07 31.05 -9.53
CA SER A 224 -4.72 32.33 -9.87
C SER A 224 -5.21 32.44 -11.34
N SER A 225 -4.77 31.53 -12.23
CA SER A 225 -5.17 31.48 -13.64
C SER A 225 -6.13 30.31 -13.93
N TYR A 226 -7.33 30.62 -14.42
CA TYR A 226 -8.46 29.68 -14.62
C TYR A 226 -8.19 28.53 -15.61
N SER A 227 -7.12 28.58 -16.39
CA SER A 227 -6.84 27.63 -17.49
C SER A 227 -6.09 26.35 -17.07
N GLU A 228 -5.68 26.22 -15.81
CA GLU A 228 -4.68 25.22 -15.39
C GLU A 228 -5.18 24.24 -14.32
N ALA A 229 -6.50 24.17 -14.11
CA ALA A 229 -7.13 23.40 -13.02
C ALA A 229 -6.84 21.88 -13.07
N SER A 230 -6.53 21.31 -14.23
CA SER A 230 -6.26 19.87 -14.37
C SER A 230 -4.91 19.44 -13.80
N LEU A 231 -3.89 20.30 -13.85
CA LEU A 231 -2.52 19.99 -13.38
C LEU A 231 -2.40 19.94 -11.85
N HIS A 232 -3.39 20.49 -11.13
CA HIS A 232 -3.32 20.71 -9.69
C HIS A 232 -4.33 19.90 -8.90
N ARG A 233 -5.11 19.03 -9.55
CA ARG A 233 -6.21 18.32 -8.88
C ARG A 233 -5.72 17.51 -7.69
N GLN A 234 -4.59 16.81 -7.80
CA GLN A 234 -4.07 15.99 -6.69
C GLN A 234 -3.46 16.85 -5.58
N SER A 235 -2.66 17.86 -5.93
CA SER A 235 -2.17 18.87 -4.98
C SER A 235 -3.32 19.52 -4.21
N GLN A 236 -4.40 19.88 -4.89
CA GLN A 236 -5.61 20.45 -4.27
C GLN A 236 -6.25 19.46 -3.29
N VAL A 237 -6.45 18.20 -3.69
CA VAL A 237 -7.07 17.18 -2.83
C VAL A 237 -6.25 16.97 -1.54
N HIS A 238 -4.93 16.86 -1.65
CA HIS A 238 -4.06 16.69 -0.49
C HIS A 238 -4.04 17.94 0.39
N LEU A 239 -3.98 19.13 -0.20
CA LEU A 239 -3.98 20.40 0.54
C LEU A 239 -5.31 20.63 1.25
N GLU A 240 -6.45 20.43 0.58
CA GLU A 240 -7.78 20.56 1.20
C GLU A 240 -7.91 19.61 2.39
N ARG A 241 -7.46 18.36 2.23
CA ARG A 241 -7.50 17.38 3.32
C ARG A 241 -6.64 17.82 4.50
N LEU A 242 -5.43 18.28 4.23
CA LEU A 242 -4.49 18.78 5.23
C LEU A 242 -5.08 19.99 5.99
N LEU A 243 -5.59 20.99 5.26
CA LEU A 243 -6.14 22.20 5.85
C LEU A 243 -7.40 21.91 6.67
N ARG A 244 -8.31 21.07 6.16
CA ARG A 244 -9.51 20.63 6.90
C ARG A 244 -9.14 19.93 8.21
N ARG A 245 -8.10 19.09 8.22
CA ARG A 245 -7.62 18.43 9.45
C ARG A 245 -7.13 19.44 10.48
N PHE A 246 -6.45 20.49 10.03
CA PHE A 246 -6.03 21.59 10.87
C PHE A 246 -7.13 22.62 11.13
N GLU A 247 -8.39 22.40 10.72
CA GLU A 247 -9.48 23.38 10.86
C GLU A 247 -9.08 24.78 10.33
N ILE A 248 -8.36 24.81 9.21
CA ILE A 248 -7.98 25.99 8.41
C ILE A 248 -8.40 25.77 6.95
N GLY A 249 -8.38 26.82 6.11
CA GLY A 249 -8.63 26.68 4.66
C GLY A 249 -10.02 27.06 4.19
N SER A 250 -10.61 28.14 4.72
CA SER A 250 -11.84 28.76 4.18
C SER A 250 -11.65 29.46 2.82
N SER A 251 -10.41 29.56 2.34
CA SER A 251 -9.97 30.33 1.17
C SER A 251 -9.75 29.50 -0.09
N LEU A 252 -9.75 28.17 -0.01
CA LEU A 252 -9.59 27.33 -1.21
C LEU A 252 -10.87 27.38 -2.06
N PRO A 253 -10.75 27.52 -3.40
CA PRO A 253 -11.90 27.40 -4.30
C PRO A 253 -12.58 26.06 -4.04
N SER A 254 -13.82 26.11 -3.53
CA SER A 254 -14.61 24.90 -3.37
C SER A 254 -14.73 24.24 -4.73
N ILE A 255 -14.52 22.92 -4.79
CA ILE A 255 -14.91 22.11 -5.93
C ILE A 255 -16.44 22.15 -5.96
N VAL A 256 -17.01 23.23 -6.51
CA VAL A 256 -18.40 23.29 -6.90
C VAL A 256 -18.48 22.38 -8.12
N GLU A 257 -18.88 21.13 -7.88
CA GLU A 257 -19.45 20.31 -8.94
C GLU A 257 -20.68 21.06 -9.45
N ASN A 258 -20.46 21.89 -10.48
CA ASN A 258 -21.54 22.54 -11.20
C ASN A 258 -22.38 21.45 -11.85
N ASN A 259 -23.47 21.10 -11.17
CA ASN A 259 -24.65 20.48 -11.75
C ASN A 259 -25.22 21.44 -12.79
N SER A 260 -24.71 21.35 -14.02
CA SER A 260 -25.37 21.88 -15.20
C SER A 260 -25.24 20.86 -16.32
N GLN A 261 -26.40 20.33 -16.69
CA GLN A 261 -26.64 19.47 -17.84
C GLN A 261 -25.91 19.99 -19.09
N GLY A 262 -25.17 19.14 -19.79
CA GLY A 262 -24.57 19.49 -21.08
C GLY A 262 -23.50 18.52 -21.57
N SER A 263 -23.94 17.57 -22.41
CA SER A 263 -23.20 16.79 -23.42
C SER A 263 -21.82 16.19 -23.08
N ALA A 264 -21.80 14.86 -23.15
CA ALA A 264 -20.63 14.00 -23.16
C ALA A 264 -19.48 14.52 -24.05
N ILE A 265 -18.30 14.68 -23.45
CA ILE A 265 -17.02 14.38 -24.08
C ILE A 265 -16.22 13.51 -23.12
N ASP A 266 -15.88 12.34 -23.64
CA ASP A 266 -15.24 11.20 -23.01
C ASP A 266 -13.73 11.45 -22.84
N HIS A 267 -13.30 11.50 -21.58
CA HIS A 267 -11.95 11.10 -21.17
C HIS A 267 -12.10 10.22 -19.93
N GLY A 268 -12.14 8.91 -20.16
CA GLY A 268 -12.39 7.88 -19.18
C GLY A 268 -11.51 7.95 -17.92
N ASN A 269 -12.05 8.57 -16.87
CA ASN A 269 -11.85 8.05 -15.52
C ASN A 269 -12.77 6.83 -15.39
N PHE A 270 -12.17 5.65 -15.22
CA PHE A 270 -12.89 4.44 -14.83
C PHE A 270 -13.36 4.59 -13.37
N VAL A 271 -14.29 5.50 -13.10
CA VAL A 271 -15.12 5.43 -11.91
C VAL A 271 -16.19 4.42 -12.23
N SER A 272 -15.98 3.18 -11.78
CA SER A 272 -17.03 2.16 -11.81
C SER A 272 -18.22 2.73 -11.05
N LYS A 273 -19.23 3.19 -11.78
CA LYS A 273 -20.46 3.74 -11.21
C LYS A 273 -21.11 2.63 -10.40
N CYS A 274 -20.92 2.67 -9.08
CA CYS A 274 -21.52 1.68 -8.21
C CYS A 274 -23.01 1.99 -8.13
N GLU A 275 -23.82 1.00 -8.49
CA GLU A 275 -25.26 1.13 -8.36
C GLU A 275 -25.61 1.25 -6.87
N PRO A 276 -26.47 2.20 -6.48
CA PRO A 276 -26.93 2.29 -5.10
C PRO A 276 -27.62 0.98 -4.66
N PRO A 277 -27.73 0.73 -3.34
CA PRO A 277 -28.49 -0.40 -2.83
C PRO A 277 -29.97 -0.29 -3.22
N GLY A 278 -30.59 -1.44 -3.48
CA GLY A 278 -31.97 -1.53 -3.98
C GLY A 278 -32.12 -2.30 -5.29
N GLY A 279 -32.90 -3.39 -5.27
CA GLY A 279 -33.42 -4.02 -6.50
C GLY A 279 -32.53 -5.06 -7.16
N ARG A 280 -31.47 -5.56 -6.49
CA ARG A 280 -30.73 -6.75 -6.93
C ARG A 280 -31.49 -8.05 -6.63
N HIS A 281 -32.16 -8.11 -5.48
CA HIS A 281 -32.99 -9.21 -5.00
C HIS A 281 -34.01 -8.68 -3.98
N ASP A 282 -34.93 -9.53 -3.53
CA ASP A 282 -35.97 -9.23 -2.53
C ASP A 282 -35.44 -8.72 -1.17
N ASN A 283 -34.18 -8.98 -0.84
CA ASN A 283 -33.53 -8.52 0.40
C ASN A 283 -32.54 -7.36 0.19
N ASP A 284 -32.42 -6.84 -1.03
CA ASP A 284 -31.60 -5.65 -1.34
C ASP A 284 -32.47 -4.40 -1.28
N HIS A 285 -32.43 -3.74 -0.12
CA HIS A 285 -33.15 -2.49 0.15
C HIS A 285 -32.19 -1.31 0.31
N ALA A 286 -32.64 -0.13 -0.10
CA ALA A 286 -31.91 1.12 0.15
C ALA A 286 -31.81 1.42 1.65
N ASP A 287 -32.92 1.24 2.38
CA ASP A 287 -32.96 1.35 3.85
C ASP A 287 -32.53 0.03 4.50
N ILE A 288 -31.48 0.09 5.34
CA ILE A 288 -30.97 -1.06 6.10
C ILE A 288 -31.97 -1.63 7.10
N CYS A 289 -32.92 -0.84 7.58
CA CYS A 289 -33.91 -1.31 8.55
C CYS A 289 -34.85 -2.36 7.96
N GLN A 290 -34.94 -2.42 6.62
CA GLN A 290 -35.72 -3.42 5.90
C GLN A 290 -34.88 -4.67 5.54
N ALA A 291 -33.56 -4.59 5.64
CA ALA A 291 -32.67 -5.69 5.27
C ALA A 291 -32.63 -6.77 6.35
N ARG A 292 -32.88 -8.02 5.96
CA ARG A 292 -32.81 -9.19 6.85
C ARG A 292 -31.37 -9.70 6.95
N ILE A 293 -30.98 -10.11 8.16
CA ILE A 293 -29.63 -10.65 8.42
C ILE A 293 -29.39 -11.94 7.64
N VAL A 294 -30.29 -12.92 7.76
CA VAL A 294 -30.22 -14.21 7.05
C VAL A 294 -30.54 -14.01 5.56
N PRO A 295 -29.80 -14.62 4.63
CA PRO A 295 -29.99 -14.36 3.21
C PRO A 295 -31.28 -15.01 2.72
N SER A 296 -31.94 -14.35 1.76
CA SER A 296 -33.13 -14.91 1.12
C SER A 296 -32.75 -15.92 0.03
N TYR A 297 -33.74 -16.65 -0.47
CA TYR A 297 -33.52 -17.56 -1.61
C TYR A 297 -33.11 -16.80 -2.88
N GLN A 298 -33.73 -15.65 -3.17
CA GLN A 298 -33.39 -14.84 -4.35
C GLN A 298 -32.01 -14.20 -4.22
N GLU A 299 -31.62 -13.81 -3.00
CA GLU A 299 -30.27 -13.32 -2.70
C GLU A 299 -29.23 -14.41 -2.91
N ILE A 300 -29.48 -15.64 -2.42
CA ILE A 300 -28.60 -16.79 -2.66
C ILE A 300 -28.45 -17.06 -4.15
N LEU A 301 -29.49 -16.91 -4.96
CA LEU A 301 -29.41 -17.14 -6.41
C LEU A 301 -28.91 -15.93 -7.21
N SER A 302 -28.76 -14.77 -6.59
CA SER A 302 -28.35 -13.55 -7.28
C SER A 302 -26.93 -13.70 -7.85
N MET A 303 -26.77 -13.29 -9.10
CA MET A 303 -25.47 -13.20 -9.78
C MET A 303 -24.89 -11.78 -9.71
N ARG A 304 -25.65 -10.83 -9.12
CA ARG A 304 -25.24 -9.43 -9.01
C ARG A 304 -24.46 -9.24 -7.72
N ASN A 305 -23.36 -8.51 -7.79
CA ASN A 305 -22.54 -8.19 -6.62
C ASN A 305 -23.32 -7.31 -5.64
N GLU A 306 -23.11 -7.59 -4.36
CA GLU A 306 -23.66 -6.78 -3.26
C GLU A 306 -23.12 -5.36 -3.28
N TYR A 307 -23.93 -4.44 -2.75
CA TYR A 307 -23.48 -3.08 -2.49
C TYR A 307 -22.54 -3.05 -1.28
N LEU A 308 -21.23 -3.08 -1.55
CA LEU A 308 -20.17 -2.89 -0.57
C LEU A 308 -19.48 -1.55 -0.76
N HIS A 309 -18.89 -1.03 0.32
CA HIS A 309 -18.45 0.36 0.35
C HIS A 309 -17.31 0.65 -0.61
N LEU A 310 -17.41 1.84 -1.16
CA LEU A 310 -16.41 2.44 -2.01
C LEU A 310 -15.58 3.35 -1.11
N HIS A 311 -14.26 3.29 -1.26
CA HIS A 311 -13.33 4.15 -0.52
C HIS A 311 -13.59 5.64 -0.74
N ASP A 312 -14.33 5.99 -1.79
CA ASP A 312 -14.68 7.35 -2.18
C ASP A 312 -15.99 7.82 -1.50
N PRO A 313 -15.93 8.83 -0.61
CA PRO A 313 -17.12 9.41 0.03
C PRO A 313 -18.13 10.05 -0.93
N SER A 314 -17.71 10.39 -2.15
CA SER A 314 -18.61 10.95 -3.15
C SER A 314 -19.64 9.93 -3.64
N GLN A 315 -19.33 8.64 -3.56
CA GLN A 315 -20.13 7.52 -4.09
C GLN A 315 -20.99 6.83 -3.02
N TRP A 316 -21.02 7.35 -1.80
CA TRP A 316 -21.82 6.78 -0.72
C TRP A 316 -23.30 7.02 -0.96
N HIS A 317 -24.09 5.95 -0.83
CA HIS A 317 -25.55 6.00 -0.90
C HIS A 317 -26.13 6.92 0.18
N VAL A 318 -25.68 6.76 1.42
CA VAL A 318 -26.04 7.61 2.57
C VAL A 318 -24.78 8.24 3.16
N ARG A 319 -24.84 9.54 3.45
CA ARG A 319 -23.74 10.32 4.03
C ARG A 319 -23.89 10.47 5.55
N GLY A 320 -22.84 10.98 6.20
CA GLY A 320 -22.86 11.26 7.65
C GLY A 320 -22.86 10.00 8.53
N LEU A 321 -23.34 10.14 9.77
CA LEU A 321 -23.38 9.08 10.78
C LEU A 321 -24.32 7.93 10.40
N GLU A 322 -25.50 8.26 9.86
CA GLU A 322 -26.45 7.27 9.34
C GLU A 322 -25.84 6.44 8.21
N GLY A 323 -25.11 7.12 7.31
CA GLY A 323 -24.30 6.44 6.31
C GLY A 323 -23.23 5.55 6.93
N LEU A 324 -22.53 5.99 7.98
CA LEU A 324 -21.54 5.14 8.65
C LEU A 324 -22.17 3.85 9.20
N LEU A 325 -23.38 3.93 9.77
CA LEU A 325 -24.12 2.77 10.27
C LEU A 325 -24.59 1.85 9.14
N ASP A 326 -25.19 2.40 8.07
CA ASP A 326 -25.55 1.64 6.87
C ASP A 326 -24.35 0.85 6.34
N ARG A 327 -23.20 1.53 6.27
CA ARG A 327 -22.00 0.91 5.74
C ARG A 327 -21.48 -0.22 6.62
N ASN A 328 -21.30 0.04 7.91
CA ASN A 328 -20.81 -0.99 8.81
C ASN A 328 -21.77 -2.18 8.91
N PHE A 329 -23.08 -1.96 8.86
CA PHE A 329 -24.07 -3.04 8.84
C PHE A 329 -23.89 -3.94 7.61
N ARG A 330 -23.82 -3.35 6.42
CA ARG A 330 -23.67 -4.11 5.16
C ARG A 330 -22.33 -4.87 5.10
N LEU A 331 -21.23 -4.28 5.57
CA LEU A 331 -19.92 -4.97 5.67
C LEU A 331 -19.99 -6.14 6.62
N LEU A 332 -20.48 -5.92 7.84
CA LEU A 332 -20.56 -6.96 8.85
C LEU A 332 -21.42 -8.12 8.38
N ARG A 333 -22.54 -7.82 7.71
CA ARG A 333 -23.41 -8.84 7.11
C ARG A 333 -22.70 -9.62 6.01
N GLU A 334 -21.95 -8.95 5.14
CA GLU A 334 -21.20 -9.65 4.09
C GLU A 334 -20.08 -10.53 4.66
N ASP A 335 -19.32 -10.04 5.63
CA ASP A 335 -18.23 -10.80 6.26
C ASP A 335 -18.74 -12.03 7.02
N THR A 336 -19.93 -11.94 7.62
CA THR A 336 -20.49 -13.02 8.44
C THR A 336 -21.39 -13.98 7.66
N ILE A 337 -22.30 -13.44 6.84
CA ILE A 337 -23.34 -14.18 6.13
C ILE A 337 -23.02 -14.38 4.65
N GLY A 338 -22.22 -13.49 4.03
CA GLY A 338 -21.84 -13.60 2.62
C GLY A 338 -21.12 -14.91 2.31
N LEU A 339 -20.22 -15.36 3.20
CA LEU A 339 -19.57 -16.67 3.08
C LEU A 339 -20.56 -17.84 3.07
N LEU A 340 -21.61 -17.78 3.90
CA LEU A 340 -22.66 -18.80 3.95
C LEU A 340 -23.50 -18.76 2.67
N ARG A 341 -23.91 -17.56 2.22
CA ARG A 341 -24.64 -17.34 0.98
C ARG A 341 -23.89 -17.94 -0.21
N ASP A 342 -22.61 -17.60 -0.36
CA ASP A 342 -21.77 -18.03 -1.48
C ASP A 342 -21.51 -19.54 -1.45
N ALA A 343 -21.35 -20.12 -0.26
CA ALA A 343 -21.24 -21.56 -0.07
C ALA A 343 -22.50 -22.27 -0.59
N ILE A 344 -23.69 -21.83 -0.17
CA ILE A 344 -24.97 -22.40 -0.61
C ILE A 344 -25.17 -22.21 -2.12
N HIS A 345 -24.90 -21.01 -2.64
CA HIS A 345 -25.00 -20.71 -4.08
C HIS A 345 -24.13 -21.66 -4.91
N SER A 346 -22.89 -21.92 -4.47
CA SER A 346 -22.00 -22.82 -5.18
C SER A 346 -22.50 -24.27 -5.21
N GLU A 347 -23.15 -24.75 -4.15
CA GLU A 347 -23.75 -26.10 -4.15
C GLU A 347 -24.92 -26.19 -5.13
N PHE A 348 -25.82 -25.20 -5.15
CA PHE A 348 -26.92 -25.17 -6.12
C PHE A 348 -26.43 -25.18 -7.58
N ARG A 349 -25.28 -24.56 -7.87
CA ARG A 349 -24.69 -24.55 -9.22
C ARG A 349 -23.95 -25.85 -9.57
N LEU A 350 -23.29 -26.49 -8.59
CA LEU A 350 -22.59 -27.76 -8.79
C LEU A 350 -23.54 -28.92 -9.08
N SER A 351 -24.78 -28.86 -8.62
CA SER A 351 -25.84 -29.80 -9.00
C SER A 351 -26.22 -29.72 -10.50
N GLY A 352 -25.73 -28.72 -11.25
CA GLY A 352 -26.03 -28.53 -12.67
C GLY A 352 -24.83 -28.60 -13.64
N GLN A 353 -23.60 -28.23 -13.24
CA GLN A 353 -22.42 -28.29 -14.11
C GLN A 353 -21.11 -28.34 -13.29
N SER A 354 -20.21 -29.25 -13.66
CA SER A 354 -18.94 -29.54 -12.99
C SER A 354 -17.90 -28.43 -13.23
N GLN A 355 -17.78 -27.48 -12.30
CA GLN A 355 -16.70 -26.50 -12.25
C GLN A 355 -16.09 -26.48 -10.83
N ARG A 356 -14.95 -27.17 -10.67
CA ARG A 356 -14.17 -27.20 -9.42
C ARG A 356 -13.41 -25.88 -9.21
N GLY A 357 -14.09 -24.89 -8.63
CA GLY A 357 -13.44 -23.74 -7.98
C GLY A 357 -12.91 -24.14 -6.61
N LYS A 358 -11.65 -23.82 -6.29
CA LYS A 358 -11.03 -24.08 -4.99
C LYS A 358 -11.64 -23.17 -3.90
N SER A 359 -12.73 -23.59 -3.25
CA SER A 359 -13.13 -22.96 -1.99
C SER A 359 -12.19 -23.42 -0.86
N GLN A 360 -11.58 -22.49 -0.14
CA GLN A 360 -10.63 -22.79 0.94
C GLN A 360 -11.27 -23.39 2.20
N GLN A 361 -12.61 -23.42 2.31
CA GLN A 361 -13.32 -23.91 3.50
C GLN A 361 -13.83 -25.35 3.32
N ARG A 362 -13.67 -26.16 4.39
CA ARG A 362 -14.24 -27.51 4.49
C ARG A 362 -15.74 -27.40 4.68
N ARG A 363 -16.50 -28.05 3.79
CA ARG A 363 -17.97 -28.11 3.84
C ARG A 363 -18.42 -29.56 3.80
N ASN A 364 -19.40 -29.91 4.63
CA ASN A 364 -20.04 -31.23 4.63
C ASN A 364 -21.43 -31.08 4.03
N VAL A 365 -21.62 -31.65 2.85
CA VAL A 365 -22.90 -31.63 2.14
C VAL A 365 -23.53 -33.01 2.27
N TYR A 366 -24.75 -33.04 2.80
CA TYR A 366 -25.52 -34.25 2.95
C TYR A 366 -26.71 -34.21 2.00
N HIS A 367 -26.97 -35.32 1.33
CA HIS A 367 -28.05 -35.47 0.36
C HIS A 367 -29.18 -36.27 0.98
N ASP A 368 -30.40 -36.13 0.45
CA ASP A 368 -31.59 -36.87 0.87
C ASP A 368 -31.96 -36.73 2.36
N VAL A 369 -31.51 -35.63 2.98
CA VAL A 369 -31.75 -35.33 4.38
C VAL A 369 -33.24 -35.19 4.64
N ARG A 370 -33.77 -35.96 5.60
CA ARG A 370 -35.13 -35.84 6.11
C ARG A 370 -35.10 -35.34 7.54
N ILE A 371 -35.86 -34.30 7.83
CA ILE A 371 -36.06 -33.83 9.20
C ILE A 371 -37.01 -34.83 9.88
N LEU A 372 -36.51 -35.53 10.89
CA LEU A 372 -37.27 -36.52 11.67
C LEU A 372 -38.01 -35.85 12.83
N SER A 373 -37.33 -34.92 13.53
CA SER A 373 -37.92 -34.17 14.65
C SER A 373 -37.26 -32.79 14.79
N VAL A 374 -38.00 -31.86 15.39
CA VAL A 374 -37.53 -30.50 15.72
C VAL A 374 -37.82 -30.25 17.19
N GLU A 375 -36.78 -29.99 17.99
CA GLU A 375 -36.88 -29.77 19.43
C GLU A 375 -36.35 -28.38 19.81
N PHE A 376 -37.00 -27.75 20.80
CA PHE A 376 -36.62 -26.44 21.30
C PHE A 376 -36.16 -26.56 22.76
N HIS A 377 -34.87 -26.30 22.99
CA HIS A 377 -34.27 -26.30 24.31
C HIS A 377 -33.90 -24.88 24.74
N SER A 378 -34.14 -24.57 26.01
CA SER A 378 -33.82 -23.26 26.60
C SER A 378 -32.33 -22.94 26.60
N THR A 379 -31.46 -23.95 26.63
CA THR A 379 -29.99 -23.78 26.67
C THR A 379 -29.32 -24.02 25.33
N SER A 380 -29.86 -24.91 24.51
CA SER A 380 -29.22 -25.38 23.27
C SER A 380 -29.86 -24.78 22.00
N GLY A 381 -30.94 -24.02 22.15
CA GLY A 381 -31.68 -23.44 21.02
C GLY A 381 -32.50 -24.48 20.27
N VAL A 382 -32.51 -24.38 18.94
CA VAL A 382 -33.26 -25.28 18.05
C VAL A 382 -32.38 -26.47 17.66
N GLN A 383 -32.88 -27.68 17.88
CA GLN A 383 -32.23 -28.92 17.48
C GLN A 383 -33.06 -29.62 16.40
N PHE A 384 -32.38 -30.15 15.39
CA PHE A 384 -32.97 -30.93 14.31
C PHE A 384 -32.43 -32.36 14.38
N GLU A 385 -33.31 -33.34 14.49
CA GLU A 385 -32.95 -34.72 14.22
C GLU A 385 -33.09 -34.95 12.73
N VAL A 386 -32.02 -35.41 12.09
CA VAL A 386 -31.98 -35.64 10.65
C VAL A 386 -31.63 -37.08 10.34
N GLY A 387 -32.41 -37.69 9.44
CA GLY A 387 -32.12 -38.97 8.81
C GLY A 387 -31.57 -38.76 7.40
N PHE A 388 -30.79 -39.71 6.91
CA PHE A 388 -30.26 -39.75 5.55
C PHE A 388 -30.76 -41.01 4.84
#